data_AF-A0A7S0X315-F1
#
_entry.id   AF-A0A7S0X315-F1
#
_cell.length_a   1.000
_cell.length_b   1.000
_cell.length_c   1.000
_cell.angle_alpha   90.00
_cell.angle_beta   90.00
_cell.angle_gamma   90.00
#
_symmetry.space_group_name_H-M   'P 1'
#
loop_
_entity.id
_entity.type
_entity.pdbx_description
1 polymer ?
#
loop_
_entity_poly.entity_id
_entity_poly.type
_entity_poly.pdbx_seq_one_letter_code
_entity_poly.pdbx_strand_id
1 'polypeptide(L)'
;GLRGESPALCPRCLTCCPPSSDHDRGQPSTSSVHAGGAEEPSCVYCLAPAAPGPCVALACGGGHLAHASCAKQALKAGYPGPSISLAHLYCPLCRVSQAAAGGAQLATLPPHLSHPALGELLGKALGLRDALCGCARARLKLAGLAHHDPDLQPGGRYEGRAVDAALARFAFYECGRCGKPYCGGDRVCGEGGGGQQGGYDRAELVCGACAAQATGADCPKHGTAYIEYKCRYCCSVAVWYCWGTTHMCEPCHASAQHRADMAARKCDPKRCALRAPHPQPGS
;
A
#
# COMPACT_ATOMS: atom_id res chain seq x y z
N GLY A 1 -41.46 -24.68 -8.72
CA GLY A 1 -41.72 -24.29 -7.33
C GLY A 1 -40.58 -23.41 -6.87
N LEU A 2 -40.91 -22.28 -6.26
CA LEU A 2 -40.08 -21.14 -5.84
C LEU A 2 -38.92 -21.55 -4.91
N ARG A 3 -37.68 -21.07 -5.18
CA ARG A 3 -36.91 -19.99 -4.50
C ARG A 3 -36.43 -20.28 -3.07
N GLY A 4 -35.18 -19.93 -2.81
CA GLY A 4 -34.60 -19.82 -1.47
C GLY A 4 -33.14 -19.36 -1.46
N GLU A 5 -32.78 -18.32 -2.24
CA GLU A 5 -31.52 -17.60 -2.07
C GLU A 5 -31.66 -16.66 -0.86
N SER A 6 -30.77 -16.81 0.13
CA SER A 6 -30.69 -15.90 1.27
C SER A 6 -30.16 -14.52 0.84
N PRO A 7 -30.85 -13.40 1.16
CA PRO A 7 -30.32 -12.08 0.87
C PRO A 7 -29.21 -11.72 1.88
N ALA A 8 -28.03 -11.37 1.36
CA ALA A 8 -26.97 -10.76 2.14
C ALA A 8 -27.48 -9.42 2.73
N LEU A 9 -27.62 -9.37 4.05
CA LEU A 9 -28.01 -8.17 4.79
C LEU A 9 -26.97 -7.06 4.57
N CYS A 10 -27.38 -6.02 3.86
CA CYS A 10 -26.62 -4.78 3.72
C CYS A 10 -26.49 -4.11 5.10
N PRO A 11 -25.27 -3.82 5.60
CA PRO A 11 -25.11 -3.05 6.82
C PRO A 11 -25.59 -1.60 6.58
N ARG A 12 -26.78 -1.30 7.10
CA ARG A 12 -27.48 0.00 7.24
C ARG A 12 -26.88 1.16 6.42
N CYS A 13 -27.19 1.23 5.13
CA CYS A 13 -27.09 2.46 4.35
C CYS A 13 -28.23 3.43 4.75
N LEU A 14 -27.87 4.65 5.16
CA LEU A 14 -28.80 5.75 5.49
C LEU A 14 -29.73 6.14 4.32
N THR A 15 -29.43 5.67 3.11
CA THR A 15 -30.23 5.93 1.90
C THR A 15 -31.20 4.80 1.54
N CYS A 16 -31.05 3.59 2.10
CA CYS A 16 -31.86 2.43 1.67
C CYS A 16 -32.90 1.96 2.71
N CYS A 17 -32.77 2.33 3.98
CA CYS A 17 -33.75 2.02 5.02
C CYS A 17 -33.99 3.26 5.90
N PRO A 18 -35.01 4.09 5.64
CA PRO A 18 -35.50 4.99 6.67
C PRO A 18 -36.00 4.16 7.87
N PRO A 19 -35.94 4.68 9.11
CA PRO A 19 -36.48 3.97 10.27
C PRO A 19 -37.97 3.74 10.05
N SER A 20 -38.36 2.47 9.85
CA SER A 20 -39.76 2.06 9.90
C SER A 20 -40.28 2.27 11.31
N SER A 21 -41.13 3.27 11.48
CA SER A 21 -42.00 3.41 12.64
C SER A 21 -42.99 2.26 12.63
N ASP A 22 -42.82 1.27 13.51
CA ASP A 22 -43.96 0.46 13.97
C ASP A 22 -43.71 -0.10 15.36
N HIS A 23 -44.80 -0.08 16.13
CA HIS A 23 -44.93 -0.32 17.55
C HIS A 23 -44.48 -1.72 18.00
N ASP A 24 -43.70 -1.79 19.07
CA ASP A 24 -43.99 -2.78 20.12
C ASP A 24 -43.61 -2.27 21.51
N ARG A 25 -44.50 -2.49 22.47
CA ARG A 25 -44.43 -2.00 23.85
C ARG A 25 -43.62 -2.97 24.72
N GLY A 26 -42.52 -2.49 25.29
CA GLY A 26 -41.81 -3.15 26.39
C GLY A 26 -41.06 -2.11 27.22
N GLN A 27 -41.49 -1.92 28.47
CA GLN A 27 -41.03 -0.88 29.42
C GLN A 27 -39.60 -1.12 29.99
N PRO A 28 -39.02 -0.13 30.69
CA PRO A 28 -37.61 0.24 30.58
C PRO A 28 -36.72 -0.36 31.68
N SER A 29 -35.45 -0.63 31.35
CA SER A 29 -34.37 -0.65 32.33
C SER A 29 -33.63 0.68 32.28
N THR A 30 -33.81 1.45 33.35
CA THR A 30 -33.12 2.70 33.60
C THR A 30 -31.63 2.45 33.76
N SER A 31 -30.85 2.85 32.77
CA SER A 31 -29.43 3.15 32.94
C SER A 31 -29.21 4.50 32.29
N SER A 32 -28.89 5.47 33.14
CA SER A 32 -28.68 6.88 32.80
C SER A 32 -27.66 7.03 31.67
N VAL A 33 -28.14 7.19 30.45
CA VAL A 33 -27.35 7.73 29.36
C VAL A 33 -27.27 9.23 29.57
N HIS A 34 -26.05 9.70 29.85
CA HIS A 34 -25.71 11.10 29.77
C HIS A 34 -26.23 11.68 28.45
N ALA A 35 -27.05 12.73 28.56
CA ALA A 35 -27.32 13.65 27.48
C ALA A 35 -26.03 14.41 27.14
N GLY A 36 -25.14 13.79 26.38
CA GLY A 36 -24.15 14.47 25.57
C GLY A 36 -24.73 14.64 24.18
N GLY A 37 -24.79 15.87 23.67
CA GLY A 37 -25.35 16.16 22.35
C GLY A 37 -24.76 15.23 21.30
N ALA A 38 -25.62 14.54 20.54
CA ALA A 38 -25.18 13.67 19.47
C ALA A 38 -24.52 14.56 18.41
N GLU A 39 -23.19 14.57 18.36
CA GLU A 39 -22.46 15.19 17.27
C GLU A 39 -22.98 14.60 15.95
N GLU A 40 -23.38 15.46 15.02
CA GLU A 40 -23.87 15.00 13.73
C GLU A 40 -22.78 14.18 13.04
N PRO A 41 -23.11 12.97 12.51
CA PRO A 41 -22.12 12.15 11.83
C PRO A 41 -21.47 12.94 10.70
N SER A 42 -20.13 12.99 10.68
CA SER A 42 -19.35 13.70 9.67
C SER A 42 -18.62 12.75 8.73
N CYS A 43 -18.31 13.25 7.54
CA CYS A 43 -17.53 12.52 6.54
C CYS A 43 -16.04 12.51 6.93
N VAL A 44 -15.42 11.34 6.98
CA VAL A 44 -13.99 11.20 7.37
C VAL A 44 -12.98 11.78 6.38
N TYR A 45 -13.41 12.24 5.20
CA TYR A 45 -12.52 12.79 4.18
C TYR A 45 -12.57 14.33 4.11
N CYS A 46 -13.77 14.91 4.15
CA CYS A 46 -13.95 16.37 4.04
C CYS A 46 -14.38 17.03 5.35
N LEU A 47 -14.65 16.24 6.39
CA LEU A 47 -15.09 16.67 7.73
C LEU A 47 -16.43 17.41 7.77
N ALA A 48 -17.12 17.56 6.64
CA ALA A 48 -18.46 18.13 6.58
C ALA A 48 -19.53 17.13 7.08
N PRO A 49 -20.71 17.61 7.52
CA PRO A 49 -21.83 16.76 7.93
C PRO A 49 -22.21 15.74 6.85
N ALA A 50 -22.60 14.54 7.27
CA ALA A 50 -23.00 13.44 6.37
C ALA A 50 -24.35 13.72 5.67
N ALA A 51 -25.21 14.55 6.25
CA ALA A 51 -26.50 14.96 5.68
C ALA A 51 -26.42 16.34 5.02
N PRO A 52 -27.24 16.65 3.99
CA PRO A 52 -28.14 15.76 3.24
C PRO A 52 -27.45 15.26 1.96
N GLY A 53 -26.70 14.15 2.03
CA GLY A 53 -26.01 13.58 0.85
C GLY A 53 -25.83 12.08 0.92
N PRO A 54 -25.57 11.40 -0.21
CA PRO A 54 -25.32 9.97 -0.22
C PRO A 54 -24.01 9.66 0.52
N CYS A 55 -24.10 8.86 1.57
CA CYS A 55 -22.98 8.40 2.38
C CYS A 55 -22.83 6.89 2.32
N VAL A 56 -21.59 6.42 2.42
CA VAL A 56 -21.24 5.02 2.58
C VAL A 56 -20.73 4.81 4.00
N ALA A 57 -21.23 3.76 4.65
CA ALA A 57 -20.63 3.26 5.88
C ALA A 57 -19.36 2.48 5.54
N LEU A 58 -18.25 2.87 6.14
CA LEU A 58 -17.00 2.15 5.99
C LEU A 58 -17.07 0.85 6.78
N ALA A 59 -16.51 -0.23 6.22
CA ALA A 59 -16.48 -1.55 6.84
C ALA A 59 -15.54 -1.64 8.06
N CYS A 60 -15.06 -0.51 8.59
CA CYS A 60 -14.28 -0.47 9.82
C CYS A 60 -15.20 -0.66 11.04
N GLY A 61 -14.69 -1.28 12.11
CA GLY A 61 -15.45 -1.48 13.35
C GLY A 61 -15.87 -0.19 14.09
N GLY A 62 -15.36 0.97 13.69
CA GLY A 62 -15.67 2.27 14.29
C GLY A 62 -16.93 2.97 13.75
N GLY A 63 -17.66 2.37 12.81
CA GLY A 63 -18.89 2.96 12.27
C GLY A 63 -18.69 4.26 11.47
N HIS A 64 -17.46 4.53 11.00
CA HIS A 64 -17.13 5.77 10.28
C HIS A 64 -17.86 5.88 8.93
N LEU A 65 -18.19 7.12 8.57
CA LEU A 65 -18.96 7.44 7.37
C LEU A 65 -18.11 8.27 6.38
N ALA A 66 -18.38 8.10 5.10
CA ALA A 66 -17.83 8.95 4.06
C ALA A 66 -18.93 9.33 3.06
N HIS A 67 -18.92 10.57 2.56
CA HIS A 67 -19.73 10.88 1.38
C HIS A 67 -19.31 9.96 0.23
N ALA A 68 -20.27 9.46 -0.55
CA ALA A 68 -20.00 8.58 -1.67
C ALA A 68 -19.09 9.26 -2.72
N SER A 69 -19.22 10.57 -2.91
CA SER A 69 -18.33 11.37 -3.78
C SER A 69 -16.90 11.40 -3.25
N CYS A 70 -16.69 11.68 -1.96
CA CYS A 70 -15.37 11.69 -1.33
C CYS A 70 -14.70 10.31 -1.38
N ALA A 71 -15.44 9.24 -1.10
CA ALA A 71 -14.94 7.87 -1.20
C ALA A 71 -14.50 7.52 -2.64
N LYS A 72 -15.30 7.88 -3.65
CA LYS A 72 -14.94 7.70 -5.07
C LYS A 72 -13.71 8.54 -5.45
N GLN A 73 -13.62 9.77 -4.98
CA GLN A 73 -12.47 10.64 -5.23
C GLN A 73 -11.20 10.08 -4.61
N ALA A 74 -11.25 9.57 -3.38
CA ALA A 74 -10.13 8.91 -2.73
C ALA A 74 -9.64 7.67 -3.51
N LEU A 75 -10.57 6.83 -3.99
CA LEU A 75 -10.23 5.67 -4.83
C LEU A 75 -9.62 6.07 -6.18
N LYS A 76 -10.14 7.12 -6.82
CA LYS A 76 -9.60 7.65 -8.08
C LYS A 76 -8.23 8.29 -7.91
N ALA A 77 -8.01 9.00 -6.81
CA ALA A 77 -6.73 9.62 -6.48
C ALA A 77 -5.64 8.57 -6.23
N GLY A 78 -6.00 7.42 -5.65
CA GLY A 78 -5.07 6.32 -5.39
C GLY A 78 -4.04 6.67 -4.32
N TYR A 79 -2.80 6.21 -4.50
CA TYR A 79 -1.70 6.49 -3.58
C TYR A 79 -0.83 7.65 -4.05
N PRO A 80 -0.29 8.45 -3.11
CA PRO A 80 0.62 9.53 -3.45
C PRO A 80 2.01 8.99 -3.80
N GLY A 81 2.66 9.63 -4.77
CA GLY A 81 4.05 9.37 -5.11
C GLY A 81 4.31 8.07 -5.88
N PRO A 82 5.59 7.71 -6.06
CA PRO A 82 6.00 6.57 -6.89
C PRO A 82 5.90 5.22 -6.15
N SER A 83 6.10 5.22 -4.83
CA SER A 83 5.99 3.99 -4.02
C SER A 83 4.51 3.65 -3.77
N ILE A 84 4.14 2.41 -4.05
CA ILE A 84 2.78 1.91 -3.82
C ILE A 84 2.44 2.00 -2.34
N SER A 85 1.26 2.53 -2.05
CA SER A 85 0.67 2.53 -0.70
C SER A 85 -0.80 2.10 -0.76
N LEU A 86 -1.22 1.26 0.18
CA LEU A 86 -2.61 0.81 0.29
C LEU A 86 -3.46 1.69 1.20
N ALA A 87 -2.87 2.76 1.74
CA ALA A 87 -3.47 3.69 2.69
C ALA A 87 -4.87 4.19 2.28
N HIS A 88 -5.05 4.48 0.99
CA HIS A 88 -6.30 5.05 0.45
C HIS A 88 -7.49 4.08 0.54
N LEU A 89 -7.26 2.77 0.75
CA LEU A 89 -8.32 1.77 0.92
C LEU A 89 -8.92 1.72 2.34
N TYR A 90 -8.30 2.42 3.29
CA TYR A 90 -8.62 2.32 4.71
C TYR A 90 -8.99 3.68 5.28
N CYS A 91 -10.01 3.68 6.15
CA CYS A 91 -10.47 4.85 6.91
C CYS A 91 -9.29 5.64 7.49
N PRO A 92 -9.14 6.94 7.19
CA PRO A 92 -8.06 7.78 7.71
C PRO A 92 -7.99 7.79 9.25
N LEU A 93 -9.15 7.81 9.92
CA LEU A 93 -9.22 7.83 11.39
C LEU A 93 -8.73 6.52 12.01
N CYS A 94 -9.19 5.37 11.50
CA CYS A 94 -8.72 4.06 11.97
C CYS A 94 -7.25 3.82 11.63
N ARG A 95 -6.75 4.37 10.52
CA ARG A 95 -5.34 4.20 10.15
C ARG A 95 -4.41 4.89 11.14
N VAL A 96 -4.76 6.07 11.64
CA VAL A 96 -3.94 6.78 12.63
C VAL A 96 -3.85 5.95 13.91
N SER A 97 -4.96 5.38 14.39
CA SER A 97 -4.93 4.51 15.56
C SER A 97 -4.18 3.19 15.31
N GLN A 98 -4.31 2.58 14.13
CA GLN A 98 -3.55 1.38 13.77
C GLN A 98 -2.05 1.62 13.60
N ALA A 99 -1.65 2.78 13.06
CA ALA A 99 -0.25 3.16 12.95
C ALA A 99 0.39 3.34 14.34
N ALA A 100 -0.35 3.96 15.28
CA ALA A 100 0.07 4.10 16.67
C ALA A 100 0.15 2.74 17.41
N ALA A 101 -0.71 1.78 17.07
CA ALA A 101 -0.74 0.43 17.66
C ALA A 101 0.33 -0.54 17.13
N GLY A 102 1.43 -0.03 16.55
CA GLY A 102 2.55 -0.89 16.16
C GLY A 102 2.43 -1.51 14.77
N GLY A 103 1.76 -0.87 13.80
CA GLY A 103 1.96 -1.15 12.37
C GLY A 103 0.69 -1.13 11.53
N ALA A 104 0.80 -0.57 10.34
CA ALA A 104 -0.31 -0.48 9.40
C ALA A 104 -0.56 -1.87 8.78
N GLN A 105 -1.58 -2.59 9.27
CA GLN A 105 -2.01 -3.91 8.77
C GLN A 105 -2.74 -3.82 7.41
N LEU A 106 -2.24 -2.98 6.51
CA LEU A 106 -2.97 -2.52 5.33
C LEU A 106 -3.02 -3.56 4.22
N ALA A 107 -2.30 -4.67 4.30
CA ALA A 107 -2.39 -5.73 3.31
C ALA A 107 -3.18 -6.95 3.80
N THR A 108 -3.16 -7.24 5.10
CA THR A 108 -3.83 -8.42 5.67
C THR A 108 -5.25 -8.13 6.14
N LEU A 109 -5.61 -6.86 6.40
CA LEU A 109 -6.97 -6.50 6.80
C LEU A 109 -7.92 -6.33 5.60
N PRO A 110 -9.23 -6.63 5.78
CA PRO A 110 -10.26 -6.22 4.84
C PRO A 110 -10.23 -4.71 4.62
N PRO A 111 -10.41 -4.22 3.38
CA PRO A 111 -10.39 -2.81 3.08
C PRO A 111 -11.64 -2.14 3.65
N HIS A 112 -11.48 -0.97 4.30
CA HIS A 112 -12.61 -0.27 4.90
C HIS A 112 -13.57 0.33 3.87
N LEU A 113 -13.10 0.56 2.63
CA LEU A 113 -13.92 1.01 1.50
C LEU A 113 -14.70 -0.12 0.78
N SER A 114 -14.80 -1.31 1.38
CA SER A 114 -15.58 -2.42 0.81
C SER A 114 -17.09 -2.11 0.85
N HIS A 115 -17.61 -1.54 -0.24
CA HIS A 115 -19.03 -1.23 -0.38
C HIS A 115 -19.49 -1.43 -1.84
N PRO A 116 -20.67 -2.04 -2.10
CA PRO A 116 -21.15 -2.30 -3.47
C PRO A 116 -21.18 -1.06 -4.38
N ALA A 117 -21.58 0.09 -3.83
CA ALA A 117 -21.60 1.36 -4.58
C ALA A 117 -20.22 1.87 -5.07
N LEU A 118 -19.13 1.24 -4.62
CA LEU A 118 -17.75 1.54 -5.00
C LEU A 118 -17.10 0.41 -5.83
N GLY A 119 -17.83 -0.67 -6.12
CA GLY A 119 -17.29 -1.94 -6.62
C GLY A 119 -16.41 -1.81 -7.87
N GLU A 120 -16.82 -1.01 -8.86
CA GLU A 120 -16.05 -0.83 -10.11
C GLU A 120 -14.67 -0.20 -9.87
N LEU A 121 -14.61 0.89 -9.10
CA LEU A 121 -13.35 1.56 -8.76
C LEU A 121 -12.50 0.72 -7.80
N LEU A 122 -13.17 0.03 -6.88
CA LEU A 122 -12.52 -0.80 -5.87
C LEU A 122 -11.82 -2.00 -6.52
N GLY A 123 -12.41 -2.60 -7.56
CA GLY A 123 -11.83 -3.77 -8.25
C GLY A 123 -10.39 -3.55 -8.72
N LYS A 124 -10.09 -2.40 -9.33
CA LYS A 124 -8.72 -2.06 -9.78
C LYS A 124 -7.74 -1.98 -8.61
N ALA A 125 -8.14 -1.32 -7.52
CA ALA A 125 -7.29 -1.14 -6.36
C ALA A 125 -7.06 -2.46 -5.59
N LEU A 126 -8.06 -3.35 -5.55
CA LEU A 126 -7.91 -4.69 -4.99
C LEU A 126 -7.02 -5.58 -5.84
N GLY A 127 -7.11 -5.51 -7.17
CA GLY A 127 -6.19 -6.22 -8.07
C GLY A 127 -4.73 -5.82 -7.83
N LEU A 128 -4.46 -4.51 -7.69
CA LEU A 128 -3.12 -4.03 -7.35
C LEU A 128 -2.69 -4.53 -5.96
N ARG A 129 -3.57 -4.48 -4.96
CA ARG A 129 -3.30 -5.00 -3.61
C ARG A 129 -2.89 -6.47 -3.65
N ASP A 130 -3.64 -7.31 -4.36
CA ASP A 130 -3.38 -8.75 -4.40
C ASP A 130 -2.07 -9.07 -5.13
N ALA A 131 -1.79 -8.36 -6.22
CA ALA A 131 -0.51 -8.44 -6.93
C ALA A 131 0.66 -8.00 -6.04
N LEU A 132 0.49 -6.91 -5.29
CA LEU A 132 1.48 -6.41 -4.34
C LEU A 132 1.74 -7.42 -3.21
N CYS A 133 0.69 -8.00 -2.63
CA CYS A 133 0.80 -9.06 -1.62
C CYS A 133 1.57 -10.28 -2.16
N GLY A 134 1.33 -10.67 -3.41
CA GLY A 134 2.10 -11.73 -4.07
C GLY A 134 3.58 -11.38 -4.22
N CYS A 135 3.88 -10.18 -4.71
CA CYS A 135 5.24 -9.65 -4.85
C CYS A 135 5.99 -9.60 -3.51
N ALA A 136 5.32 -9.10 -2.47
CA ALA A 136 5.85 -8.97 -1.12
C ALA A 136 6.19 -10.34 -0.49
N ARG A 137 5.32 -11.34 -0.64
CA ARG A 137 5.61 -12.72 -0.21
C ARG A 137 6.81 -13.30 -0.95
N ALA A 138 6.90 -13.11 -2.26
CA ALA A 138 8.02 -13.59 -3.05
C ALA A 138 9.34 -12.93 -2.59
N ARG A 139 9.34 -11.62 -2.32
CA ARG A 139 10.51 -10.90 -1.83
C ARG A 139 10.97 -11.40 -0.47
N LEU A 140 10.06 -11.62 0.49
CA LEU A 140 10.43 -12.17 1.80
C LEU A 140 11.09 -13.55 1.72
N LYS A 141 10.56 -14.41 0.85
CA LYS A 141 11.13 -15.75 0.61
C LYS A 141 12.55 -15.64 0.05
N LEU A 142 12.75 -14.79 -0.97
CA LEU A 142 14.08 -14.55 -1.56
C LEU A 142 15.07 -13.96 -0.56
N ALA A 143 14.61 -13.06 0.32
CA ALA A 143 15.46 -12.47 1.35
C ALA A 143 15.79 -13.43 2.51
N GLY A 144 15.19 -14.64 2.55
CA GLY A 144 15.35 -15.59 3.64
C GLY A 144 14.77 -15.11 4.97
N LEU A 145 13.90 -14.10 4.97
CA LEU A 145 13.40 -13.47 6.19
C LEU A 145 12.19 -14.17 6.79
N ALA A 146 11.47 -14.97 5.98
CA ALA A 146 10.23 -15.61 6.40
C ALA A 146 10.34 -16.45 7.69
N HIS A 147 11.53 -17.00 7.99
CA HIS A 147 11.76 -17.86 9.15
C HIS A 147 12.77 -17.31 10.16
N HIS A 148 13.50 -16.25 9.81
CA HIS A 148 14.61 -15.73 10.63
C HIS A 148 14.37 -14.31 11.14
N ASP A 149 13.35 -13.62 10.63
CA ASP A 149 12.99 -12.29 11.11
C ASP A 149 12.27 -12.40 12.48
N PRO A 150 12.83 -11.83 13.57
CA PRO A 150 12.22 -11.88 14.90
C PRO A 150 10.84 -11.22 14.92
N ASP A 151 10.58 -10.24 14.05
CA ASP A 151 9.26 -9.60 13.98
C ASP A 151 8.19 -10.54 13.43
N LEU A 152 8.56 -11.63 12.73
CA LEU A 152 7.64 -12.63 12.19
C LEU A 152 7.45 -13.85 13.10
N GLN A 153 8.25 -13.98 14.15
CA GLN A 153 8.18 -15.08 15.11
C GLN A 153 7.03 -14.87 16.12
N PRO A 154 6.66 -15.91 16.90
CA PRO A 154 5.67 -15.77 17.96
C PRO A 154 6.00 -14.64 18.95
N GLY A 155 5.02 -13.77 19.22
CA GLY A 155 5.19 -12.55 20.02
C GLY A 155 5.85 -11.37 19.27
N GLY A 156 6.26 -11.58 18.02
CA GLY A 156 6.83 -10.56 17.15
C GLY A 156 5.78 -9.57 16.64
N ARG A 157 6.24 -8.38 16.25
CA ARG A 157 5.38 -7.26 15.79
C ARG A 157 4.45 -7.62 14.63
N TYR A 158 4.85 -8.56 13.78
CA TYR A 158 4.14 -9.01 12.60
C TYR A 158 3.86 -10.52 12.61
N GLU A 159 3.72 -11.12 13.79
CA GLU A 159 3.28 -12.52 13.92
C GLU A 159 2.02 -12.77 13.07
N GLY A 160 2.05 -13.80 12.22
CA GLY A 160 0.97 -14.12 11.28
C GLY A 160 0.75 -13.12 10.14
N ARG A 161 1.52 -12.02 10.08
CA ARG A 161 1.36 -10.89 9.14
C ARG A 161 2.61 -10.67 8.29
N ALA A 162 3.10 -11.74 7.68
CA ALA A 162 4.30 -11.72 6.83
C ALA A 162 4.26 -10.63 5.74
N VAL A 163 3.13 -10.47 5.06
CA VAL A 163 3.01 -9.44 4.01
C VAL A 163 3.19 -8.04 4.56
N ASP A 164 2.58 -7.72 5.71
CA ASP A 164 2.71 -6.38 6.30
C ASP A 164 4.16 -6.11 6.74
N ALA A 165 4.87 -7.12 7.26
CA ALA A 165 6.30 -7.00 7.57
C ALA A 165 7.13 -6.69 6.32
N ALA A 166 6.84 -7.38 5.21
CA ALA A 166 7.49 -7.12 3.93
C ALA A 166 7.24 -5.69 3.45
N LEU A 167 6.00 -5.20 3.52
CA LEU A 167 5.62 -3.85 3.12
C LEU A 167 6.15 -2.77 4.07
N ALA A 168 6.39 -3.11 5.34
CA ALA A 168 7.04 -2.24 6.31
C ALA A 168 8.56 -2.17 6.11
N ARG A 169 9.16 -3.18 5.48
CA ARG A 169 10.61 -3.25 5.25
C ARG A 169 11.04 -2.82 3.86
N PHE A 170 10.31 -3.20 2.82
CA PHE A 170 10.66 -2.97 1.42
C PHE A 170 9.75 -1.93 0.77
N ALA A 171 10.32 -1.15 -0.16
CA ALA A 171 9.57 -0.25 -1.02
C ALA A 171 9.14 -1.00 -2.27
N PHE A 172 7.90 -0.79 -2.71
CA PHE A 172 7.35 -1.42 -3.91
C PHE A 172 6.83 -0.35 -4.86
N TYR A 173 7.01 -0.59 -6.15
CA TYR A 173 6.72 0.36 -7.21
C TYR A 173 5.91 -0.33 -8.31
N GLU A 174 5.10 0.42 -9.04
CA GLU A 174 4.35 -0.10 -10.18
C GLU A 174 5.14 0.17 -11.46
N CYS A 175 5.48 -0.88 -12.20
CA CYS A 175 6.24 -0.73 -13.44
C CYS A 175 5.43 0.03 -14.50
N GLY A 176 5.94 1.14 -15.02
CA GLY A 176 5.31 1.92 -16.07
C GLY A 176 5.17 1.20 -17.41
N ARG A 177 5.91 0.11 -17.63
CA ARG A 177 5.83 -0.69 -18.87
C ARG A 177 4.79 -1.81 -18.81
N CYS A 178 4.78 -2.59 -17.73
CA CYS A 178 3.92 -3.78 -17.63
C CYS A 178 2.81 -3.67 -16.57
N GLY A 179 2.78 -2.60 -15.78
CA GLY A 179 1.80 -2.36 -14.70
C GLY A 179 1.94 -3.27 -13.48
N LYS A 180 2.93 -4.18 -13.45
CA LYS A 180 3.13 -5.12 -12.34
C LYS A 180 3.94 -4.47 -11.20
N PRO A 181 3.62 -4.79 -9.94
CA PRO A 181 4.43 -4.35 -8.81
C PRO A 181 5.79 -5.06 -8.80
N TYR A 182 6.83 -4.34 -8.39
CA TYR A 182 8.17 -4.88 -8.16
C TYR A 182 8.80 -4.27 -6.90
N CYS A 183 9.77 -4.98 -6.32
CA CYS A 183 10.52 -4.52 -5.16
C CYS A 183 11.63 -3.55 -5.59
N GLY A 184 11.70 -2.39 -4.94
CA GLY A 184 12.74 -1.37 -5.14
C GLY A 184 13.83 -1.37 -4.07
N GLY A 185 13.91 -2.42 -3.25
CA GLY A 185 14.86 -2.51 -2.13
C GLY A 185 14.27 -2.08 -0.79
N ASP A 186 15.13 -1.97 0.23
CA ASP A 186 14.73 -1.60 1.60
C ASP A 186 14.24 -0.14 1.68
N ARG A 187 13.18 0.11 2.46
CA ARG A 187 12.60 1.43 2.68
C ARG A 187 13.55 2.40 3.37
N VAL A 188 14.47 1.90 4.20
CA VAL A 188 15.51 2.71 4.83
C VAL A 188 16.38 3.41 3.78
N CYS A 189 16.53 2.81 2.59
CA CYS A 189 17.20 3.44 1.47
C CYS A 189 16.28 4.37 0.66
N GLY A 190 14.94 4.36 0.84
CA GLY A 190 13.99 5.20 0.09
C GLY A 190 13.28 6.29 0.92
N GLU A 191 13.37 6.26 2.25
CA GLU A 191 12.69 7.20 3.16
C GLU A 191 13.25 8.63 3.12
N GLY A 192 14.36 8.86 2.40
CA GLY A 192 14.87 10.21 2.11
C GLY A 192 14.08 10.98 1.05
N GLY A 193 13.14 10.34 0.34
CA GLY A 193 12.28 10.94 -0.68
C GLY A 193 10.93 11.39 -0.14
N GLY A 194 10.92 12.12 0.98
CA GLY A 194 9.72 12.76 1.50
C GLY A 194 9.18 13.76 0.48
N GLY A 195 8.14 13.36 -0.27
CA GLY A 195 7.28 14.23 -1.05
C GLY A 195 8.01 15.13 -2.05
N GLN A 196 8.43 14.58 -3.19
CA GLN A 196 8.51 15.45 -4.37
C GLN A 196 7.09 15.95 -4.65
N GLN A 197 6.87 17.24 -4.39
CA GLN A 197 5.68 17.99 -4.78
C GLN A 197 5.65 18.24 -6.30
N GLY A 198 6.67 17.76 -7.04
CA GLY A 198 6.68 17.62 -8.50
C GLY A 198 6.32 16.19 -8.89
N GLY A 199 5.47 16.05 -9.91
CA GLY A 199 5.11 14.74 -10.45
C GLY A 199 6.34 13.92 -10.85
N TYR A 200 6.24 12.60 -10.75
CA TYR A 200 7.27 11.68 -11.22
C TYR A 200 6.86 11.06 -12.56
N ASP A 201 7.83 10.68 -13.38
CA ASP A 201 7.56 10.01 -14.64
C ASP A 201 7.39 8.49 -14.42
N ARG A 202 6.17 7.98 -14.63
CA ARG A 202 5.88 6.55 -14.55
C ARG A 202 6.70 5.74 -15.56
N ALA A 203 7.06 6.31 -16.71
CA ALA A 203 7.83 5.61 -17.74
C ALA A 203 9.26 5.25 -17.27
N GLU A 204 9.80 5.99 -16.30
CA GLU A 204 11.11 5.73 -15.70
C GLU A 204 11.07 4.65 -14.60
N LEU A 205 9.90 4.32 -14.05
CA LEU A 205 9.72 3.20 -13.12
C LEU A 205 9.66 1.89 -13.91
N VAL A 206 10.80 1.21 -14.05
CA VAL A 206 10.90 -0.02 -14.85
C VAL A 206 11.40 -1.15 -13.97
N CYS A 207 10.60 -2.22 -13.86
CA CYS A 207 11.02 -3.42 -13.15
C CYS A 207 12.21 -4.10 -13.86
N GLY A 208 13.03 -4.82 -13.11
CA GLY A 208 14.21 -5.48 -13.66
C GLY A 208 13.90 -6.46 -14.79
N ALA A 209 12.73 -7.12 -14.78
CA ALA A 209 12.32 -7.96 -15.90
C ALA A 209 12.16 -7.19 -17.23
N CYS A 210 11.52 -6.00 -17.19
CA CYS A 210 11.34 -5.18 -18.39
C CYS A 210 12.64 -4.50 -18.83
N ALA A 211 13.51 -4.12 -17.89
CA ALA A 211 14.85 -3.60 -18.21
C ALA A 211 15.75 -4.68 -18.83
N ALA A 212 15.63 -5.93 -18.37
CA ALA A 212 16.34 -7.08 -18.91
C ALA A 212 15.93 -7.40 -20.35
N GLN A 213 14.63 -7.39 -20.64
CA GLN A 213 14.12 -7.57 -22.00
C GLN A 213 14.67 -6.51 -22.97
N ALA A 214 14.82 -5.26 -22.52
CA ALA A 214 15.39 -4.19 -23.34
C ALA A 214 16.88 -4.37 -23.64
N THR A 215 17.61 -5.11 -22.80
CA THR A 215 19.06 -5.33 -22.90
C THR A 215 19.42 -6.73 -23.38
N GLY A 216 18.45 -7.63 -23.54
CA GLY A 216 18.68 -9.04 -23.86
C GLY A 216 19.25 -9.86 -22.69
N ALA A 217 19.21 -9.33 -21.46
CA ALA A 217 19.70 -10.07 -20.29
C ALA A 217 18.69 -11.14 -19.85
N ASP A 218 19.15 -12.36 -19.64
CA ASP A 218 18.33 -13.46 -19.15
C ASP A 218 19.11 -14.44 -18.26
N CYS A 219 18.39 -15.09 -17.35
CA CYS A 219 18.92 -16.22 -16.58
C CYS A 219 18.46 -17.53 -17.24
N PRO A 220 19.36 -18.48 -17.55
CA PRO A 220 18.99 -19.75 -18.18
C PRO A 220 17.96 -20.58 -17.38
N LYS A 221 17.92 -20.41 -16.05
CA LYS A 221 17.00 -21.16 -15.17
C LYS A 221 15.70 -20.43 -14.88
N HIS A 222 15.74 -19.09 -14.81
CA HIS A 222 14.64 -18.30 -14.27
C HIS A 222 14.16 -17.19 -15.22
N GLY A 223 14.69 -17.15 -16.44
CA GLY A 223 14.45 -16.07 -17.40
C GLY A 223 14.74 -14.71 -16.77
N THR A 224 13.74 -13.83 -16.83
CA THR A 224 13.83 -12.47 -16.27
C THR A 224 13.14 -12.30 -14.92
N ALA A 225 12.61 -13.37 -14.30
CA ALA A 225 11.65 -13.29 -13.19
C ALA A 225 12.25 -12.72 -11.88
N TYR A 226 13.57 -12.74 -11.73
CA TYR A 226 14.28 -12.30 -10.52
C TYR A 226 15.45 -11.36 -10.85
N ILE A 227 15.50 -10.83 -12.06
CA ILE A 227 16.55 -9.88 -12.43
C ILE A 227 16.29 -8.57 -11.69
N GLU A 228 17.28 -8.13 -10.94
CA GLU A 228 17.34 -6.84 -10.27
C GLU A 228 18.64 -6.15 -10.68
N TYR A 229 18.60 -4.84 -10.88
CA TYR A 229 19.77 -4.06 -11.25
C TYR A 229 20.32 -3.31 -10.05
N LYS A 230 21.65 -3.23 -9.95
CA LYS A 230 22.32 -2.34 -9.00
C LYS A 230 22.18 -0.89 -9.48
N CYS A 231 21.98 0.04 -8.54
CA CYS A 231 22.11 1.47 -8.79
C CYS A 231 23.51 1.80 -9.31
N ARG A 232 23.60 2.60 -10.37
CA ARG A 232 24.89 3.01 -10.94
C ARG A 232 25.79 3.67 -9.89
N TYR A 233 25.21 4.52 -9.05
CA TYR A 233 25.94 5.41 -8.16
C TYR A 233 26.13 4.90 -6.72
N CYS A 234 25.49 3.79 -6.33
CA CYS A 234 25.63 3.26 -4.97
C CYS A 234 25.40 1.74 -4.91
N CYS A 235 25.49 1.15 -3.72
CA CYS A 235 25.29 -0.28 -3.48
C CYS A 235 23.86 -0.60 -3.02
N SER A 236 22.88 -0.10 -3.76
CA SER A 236 21.45 -0.37 -3.54
C SER A 236 20.81 -0.91 -4.80
N VAL A 237 19.68 -1.60 -4.65
CA VAL A 237 18.85 -2.03 -5.79
C VAL A 237 18.27 -0.80 -6.47
N ALA A 238 18.25 -0.81 -7.80
CA ALA A 238 17.69 0.25 -8.60
C ALA A 238 16.16 0.18 -8.65
N VAL A 239 15.56 1.35 -8.65
CA VAL A 239 14.11 1.57 -8.78
C VAL A 239 13.80 2.17 -10.15
N TRP A 240 14.63 3.13 -10.57
CA TRP A 240 14.45 3.94 -11.76
C TRP A 240 15.35 3.47 -12.90
N TYR A 241 14.85 3.59 -14.11
CA TYR A 241 15.59 3.39 -15.35
C TYR A 241 15.46 4.63 -16.23
N CYS A 242 16.40 5.55 -16.07
CA CYS A 242 16.37 6.86 -16.70
C CYS A 242 17.16 6.86 -18.01
N TRP A 243 16.68 7.65 -18.97
CA TRP A 243 17.33 7.89 -20.27
C TRP A 243 17.70 6.62 -21.03
N GLY A 244 16.95 5.53 -20.83
CA GLY A 244 17.15 4.25 -21.51
C GLY A 244 18.50 3.58 -21.24
N THR A 245 19.24 4.00 -20.22
CA THR A 245 20.61 3.49 -19.98
C THR A 245 20.99 3.39 -18.51
N THR A 246 20.38 4.19 -17.64
CA THR A 246 20.92 4.40 -16.29
C THR A 246 19.96 3.92 -15.22
N HIS A 247 20.40 2.92 -14.45
CA HIS A 247 19.69 2.38 -13.30
C HIS A 247 20.02 3.18 -12.03
N MET A 248 19.00 3.65 -11.31
CA MET A 248 19.18 4.42 -10.06
C MET A 248 18.25 3.96 -8.94
N CYS A 249 18.74 3.96 -7.70
CA CYS A 249 17.87 3.89 -6.53
C CYS A 249 17.20 5.25 -6.26
N GLU A 250 16.18 5.27 -5.40
CA GLU A 250 15.41 6.48 -5.08
C GLU A 250 16.28 7.68 -4.62
N PRO A 251 17.22 7.57 -3.65
CA PRO A 251 18.03 8.72 -3.24
C PRO A 251 18.94 9.26 -4.33
N CYS A 252 19.48 8.36 -5.17
CA CYS A 252 20.33 8.75 -6.28
C CYS A 252 19.51 9.41 -7.40
N HIS A 253 18.27 8.98 -7.63
CA HIS A 253 17.37 9.67 -8.56
C HIS A 253 17.01 11.07 -8.05
N ALA A 254 16.61 11.16 -6.78
CA ALA A 254 16.10 12.40 -6.18
C ALA A 254 17.15 13.49 -5.96
N SER A 255 18.44 13.16 -5.79
CA SER A 255 19.47 14.14 -5.46
C SER A 255 20.77 13.96 -6.23
N ALA A 256 21.12 14.96 -7.05
CA ALA A 256 22.40 15.03 -7.74
C ALA A 256 23.59 15.09 -6.76
N GLN A 257 23.44 15.80 -5.64
CA GLN A 257 24.46 15.83 -4.59
C GLN A 257 24.68 14.44 -4.00
N HIS A 258 23.60 13.72 -3.69
CA HIS A 258 23.70 12.35 -3.17
C HIS A 258 24.38 11.41 -4.18
N ARG A 259 24.11 11.56 -5.49
CA ARG A 259 24.83 10.82 -6.53
C ARG A 259 26.33 11.09 -6.50
N ALA A 260 26.74 12.35 -6.42
CA ALA A 260 28.14 12.72 -6.37
C ALA A 260 28.83 12.13 -5.12
N ASP A 261 28.19 12.26 -3.96
CA ASP A 261 28.73 11.75 -2.69
C ASP A 261 28.88 10.23 -2.68
N MET A 262 27.91 9.50 -3.25
CA MET A 262 27.95 8.04 -3.30
C MET A 262 28.89 7.50 -4.37
N ALA A 263 29.00 8.16 -5.52
CA ALA A 263 29.93 7.77 -6.58
C ALA A 263 31.40 7.88 -6.13
N ALA A 264 31.71 8.80 -5.21
CA ALA A 264 33.05 8.93 -4.63
C ALA A 264 33.39 7.83 -3.61
N ARG A 265 32.39 7.09 -3.10
CA ARG A 265 32.60 6.05 -2.08
C ARG A 265 32.96 4.72 -2.72
N LYS A 266 34.06 4.12 -2.26
CA LYS A 266 34.43 2.75 -2.65
C LYS A 266 33.59 1.74 -1.87
N CYS A 267 33.09 0.73 -2.57
CA CYS A 267 32.42 -0.41 -1.97
C CYS A 267 33.46 -1.35 -1.33
N ASP A 268 33.24 -1.72 -0.06
CA ASP A 268 33.86 -2.88 0.58
C ASP A 268 32.98 -4.12 0.33
N PRO A 269 33.43 -5.08 -0.51
CA PRO A 269 32.63 -6.27 -0.83
C PRO A 269 32.24 -7.11 0.39
N LYS A 270 33.04 -7.08 1.47
CA LYS A 270 32.76 -7.87 2.70
C LYS A 270 31.60 -7.30 3.51
N ARG A 271 31.33 -6.00 3.36
CA ARG A 271 30.29 -5.28 4.11
C ARG A 271 29.15 -4.79 3.21
N CYS A 272 29.19 -5.12 1.92
CA CYS A 272 28.22 -4.62 0.97
C CYS A 272 26.82 -5.17 1.23
N ALA A 273 25.84 -4.27 1.30
CA ALA A 273 24.43 -4.60 1.50
C ALA A 273 23.87 -5.52 0.40
N LEU A 274 24.40 -5.43 -0.83
CA LEU A 274 23.98 -6.28 -1.96
C LEU A 274 24.46 -7.73 -1.85
N ARG A 275 25.49 -8.00 -1.03
CA ARG A 275 26.05 -9.35 -0.80
C ARG A 275 26.35 -10.14 -2.09
N ALA A 276 26.64 -9.43 -3.18
CA ALA A 276 26.96 -9.99 -4.48
C ALA A 276 28.14 -9.25 -5.10
N PRO A 277 29.01 -9.92 -5.89
CA PRO A 277 30.05 -9.25 -6.66
C PRO A 277 29.43 -8.26 -7.65
N HIS A 278 29.92 -7.03 -7.65
CA HIS A 278 29.46 -5.99 -8.56
C HIS A 278 30.57 -4.95 -8.80
N PRO A 279 30.51 -4.19 -9.90
CA PRO A 279 31.50 -3.15 -10.15
C PRO A 279 31.30 -1.95 -9.20
N GLN A 280 32.33 -1.11 -9.09
CA GLN A 280 32.35 0.01 -8.14
C GLN A 280 31.27 1.06 -8.48
N PRO A 281 30.75 1.81 -7.50
CA PRO A 281 29.88 2.96 -7.77
C PRO A 281 30.47 3.91 -8.83
N GLY A 282 29.64 4.37 -9.76
CA GLY A 282 30.04 5.27 -10.84
C GLY A 282 30.50 4.60 -12.13
N SER A 283 30.70 3.28 -12.13
CA SER A 283 30.95 2.49 -13.35
C SER A 283 29.70 2.33 -14.22
#